data_AF-A0AAN7DT95-F1
#
_entry.id   AF-A0AAN7DT95-F1
#
_cell.length_a   1.000
_cell.length_b   1.000
_cell.length_c   1.000
_cell.angle_alpha   90.00
_cell.angle_beta   90.00
_cell.angle_gamma   90.00
#
_symmetry.space_group_name_H-M   'P 1'
#
loop_
_entity.id
_entity.type
_entity.pdbx_description
1 polymer ?
#
loop_
_entity_poly.entity_id
_entity_poly.type
_entity_poly.pdbx_seq_one_letter_code
_entity_poly.pdbx_strand_id
1 'polypeptide(L)'
;MTNAPAFTRITQEEFQKSKLSKSIDLASAALGSAVIKVTDEFFAPASMMLNPEPALSCPDKFVETGSWMDGWESKRHNDTYDWCIIKLGFAGAISGFDIDTSYFTGNQAPAASVEGAYCPEGTGLEADLVWTEILPKVELPPSCHNFFQLEQQSAVYTHLRLNNYPDGGIARFRVYGDIQPTLPKDKDTVIDLVYVGHGGRSVQVSDEHYGPGDFLVLPGRGRHQGDGWQTARSRVEGYSDFVVLRLGAAGHILQAEVDTTHFKGNFPRQIKLEATNSSEVVPPANAEWFTLVEPSATGPNSVFYFDTAHTDKVFTHAKISIIPDGGFKRLRLYGVVEGGKIPQLPIVSPTALKGGLVAQPLTSEAYAPYGDVIHSDASNVVTSANQGTAEKYHGVATVSNLFPSGNGKINMCIFHCRPTNELPLTVKLLERHPYSSQAFIPLTDGKTRAYLVIVALNGKDDKPDMSTLKAFIATSKQGINYRQGVWHHPMVVLENTTDFACIVHESGVPDDDCNVVDVEHTLVHVPGFQEE
;
A
#
# COMPACT_ATOMS: atom_id res chain seq x y z
N MET A 1 -42.48 -9.72 -14.14
CA MET A 1 -41.60 -10.90 -14.09
C MET A 1 -40.44 -10.61 -15.00
N THR A 2 -39.38 -10.02 -14.46
CA THR A 2 -38.09 -9.93 -15.16
C THR A 2 -37.49 -11.32 -15.10
N ASN A 3 -37.36 -11.99 -16.25
CA ASN A 3 -36.68 -13.29 -16.31
C ASN A 3 -35.24 -13.09 -15.82
N ALA A 4 -34.78 -13.93 -14.90
CA ALA A 4 -33.38 -13.94 -14.51
C ALA A 4 -32.49 -14.13 -15.74
N PRO A 5 -31.26 -13.57 -15.73
CA PRO A 5 -30.28 -13.81 -16.77
C PRO A 5 -30.09 -15.32 -17.02
N ALA A 6 -29.98 -15.71 -18.29
CA ALA A 6 -29.58 -17.07 -18.63
C ALA A 6 -28.15 -17.32 -18.12
N PHE A 7 -27.86 -18.54 -17.65
CA PHE A 7 -26.57 -18.92 -17.09
C PHE A 7 -26.21 -20.36 -17.43
N THR A 8 -24.91 -20.65 -17.37
CA THR A 8 -24.34 -22.00 -17.51
C THR A 8 -23.51 -22.33 -16.27
N ARG A 9 -23.66 -23.54 -15.73
CA ARG A 9 -22.76 -24.07 -14.71
C ARG A 9 -21.51 -24.62 -15.38
N ILE A 10 -20.32 -24.20 -14.94
CA ILE A 10 -19.04 -24.58 -15.54
C ILE A 10 -18.16 -25.35 -14.54
N THR A 11 -17.29 -26.18 -15.05
CA THR A 11 -16.29 -26.93 -14.27
C THR A 11 -15.13 -26.03 -13.82
N GLN A 12 -14.32 -26.51 -12.87
CA GLN A 12 -13.07 -25.84 -12.49
C GLN A 12 -12.16 -25.57 -13.70
N GLU A 13 -12.01 -26.54 -14.61
CA GLU A 13 -11.15 -26.40 -15.78
C GLU A 13 -11.68 -25.32 -16.75
N GLU A 14 -12.99 -25.28 -16.95
CA GLU A 14 -13.64 -24.24 -17.76
C GLU A 14 -13.57 -22.87 -17.10
N PHE A 15 -13.72 -22.78 -15.78
CA PHE A 15 -13.56 -21.54 -15.01
C PHE A 15 -12.19 -20.92 -15.26
N GLN A 16 -11.11 -21.70 -15.16
CA GLN A 16 -9.74 -21.21 -15.39
C GLN A 16 -9.55 -20.60 -16.79
N LYS A 17 -10.25 -21.14 -17.79
CA LYS A 17 -10.22 -20.65 -19.19
C LYS A 17 -11.24 -19.55 -19.48
N SER A 18 -12.18 -19.30 -18.57
CA SER A 18 -13.27 -18.35 -18.74
C SER A 18 -12.83 -16.90 -18.48
N LYS A 19 -13.74 -15.95 -18.71
CA LYS A 19 -13.53 -14.55 -18.28
C LYS A 19 -13.67 -14.37 -16.76
N LEU A 20 -14.32 -15.30 -16.06
CA LEU A 20 -14.57 -15.19 -14.62
C LEU A 20 -13.27 -15.28 -13.81
N SER A 21 -12.32 -16.13 -14.23
CA SER A 21 -11.01 -16.25 -13.57
C SER A 21 -10.16 -14.98 -13.62
N LYS A 22 -10.52 -14.03 -14.49
CA LYS A 22 -9.87 -12.72 -14.66
C LYS A 22 -10.76 -11.55 -14.21
N SER A 23 -11.93 -11.84 -13.65
CA SER A 23 -12.88 -10.84 -13.17
C SER A 23 -12.62 -10.50 -11.72
N ILE A 24 -13.05 -9.32 -11.30
CA ILE A 24 -12.94 -8.89 -9.91
C ILE A 24 -14.00 -9.62 -9.08
N ASP A 25 -13.63 -10.15 -7.92
CA ASP A 25 -14.58 -10.62 -6.91
C ASP A 25 -15.18 -9.43 -6.16
N LEU A 26 -16.33 -8.94 -6.64
CA LEU A 26 -17.07 -7.81 -6.08
C LEU A 26 -17.53 -8.07 -4.63
N ALA A 27 -17.70 -9.33 -4.21
CA ALA A 27 -18.11 -9.68 -2.85
C ALA A 27 -16.93 -9.72 -1.87
N SER A 28 -15.69 -9.64 -2.34
CA SER A 28 -14.51 -9.73 -1.49
C SER A 28 -14.50 -8.64 -0.41
N ALA A 29 -14.28 -9.06 0.84
CA ALA A 29 -14.07 -8.14 1.96
C ALA A 29 -12.83 -7.25 1.75
N ALA A 30 -11.88 -7.66 0.89
CA ALA A 30 -10.71 -6.86 0.53
C ALA A 30 -11.07 -5.58 -0.27
N LEU A 31 -12.24 -5.54 -0.91
CA LEU A 31 -12.80 -4.35 -1.56
C LEU A 31 -13.64 -3.49 -0.61
N GLY A 32 -13.84 -3.91 0.64
CA GLY A 32 -14.74 -3.27 1.60
C GLY A 32 -16.18 -3.78 1.55
N SER A 33 -16.45 -4.87 0.84
CA SER A 33 -17.75 -5.54 0.88
C SER A 33 -18.03 -6.10 2.27
N ALA A 34 -19.28 -6.03 2.71
CA ALA A 34 -19.66 -6.41 4.06
C ALA A 34 -21.07 -7.00 4.11
N VAL A 35 -21.26 -7.97 5.00
CA VAL A 35 -22.60 -8.40 5.41
C VAL A 35 -23.23 -7.29 6.23
N ILE A 36 -24.44 -6.88 5.83
CA ILE A 36 -25.19 -5.83 6.54
C ILE A 36 -26.41 -6.37 7.29
N LYS A 37 -26.89 -7.55 6.91
CA LYS A 37 -27.98 -8.25 7.58
C LYS A 37 -27.99 -9.73 7.19
N VAL A 38 -28.40 -10.58 8.12
CA VAL A 38 -28.43 -12.03 7.95
C VAL A 38 -29.53 -12.60 8.85
N THR A 39 -30.15 -13.70 8.45
CA THR A 39 -31.20 -14.36 9.24
C THR A 39 -30.65 -15.08 10.46
N ASP A 40 -29.59 -15.85 10.28
CA ASP A 40 -28.97 -16.68 11.30
C ASP A 40 -27.49 -16.91 11.00
N GLU A 41 -26.66 -16.89 12.04
CA GLU A 41 -25.21 -17.11 12.00
C GLU A 41 -24.78 -18.04 13.16
N PHE A 42 -25.65 -18.98 13.55
CA PHE A 42 -25.48 -19.69 14.82
C PHE A 42 -24.16 -20.47 14.92
N PHE A 43 -23.76 -21.20 13.87
CA PHE A 43 -22.55 -22.02 13.92
C PHE A 43 -21.32 -21.26 13.41
N ALA A 44 -21.47 -20.44 12.36
CA ALA A 44 -20.38 -19.66 11.82
C ALA A 44 -20.86 -18.36 11.14
N PRO A 45 -20.11 -17.24 11.29
CA PRO A 45 -20.53 -15.93 10.81
C PRO A 45 -20.48 -15.80 9.28
N ALA A 46 -21.53 -15.23 8.70
CA ALA A 46 -21.70 -15.02 7.27
C ALA A 46 -20.61 -14.13 6.66
N SER A 47 -20.00 -13.25 7.45
CA SER A 47 -18.87 -12.43 7.02
C SER A 47 -17.68 -13.26 6.51
N MET A 48 -17.51 -14.51 6.97
CA MET A 48 -16.42 -15.39 6.53
C MET A 48 -16.53 -15.79 5.05
N MET A 49 -17.75 -15.80 4.47
CA MET A 49 -17.92 -16.09 3.05
C MET A 49 -17.21 -15.09 2.13
N LEU A 50 -16.96 -13.88 2.63
CA LEU A 50 -16.38 -12.77 1.88
C LEU A 50 -14.84 -12.71 1.98
N ASN A 51 -14.22 -13.54 2.82
CA ASN A 51 -12.77 -13.58 2.98
C ASN A 51 -12.09 -13.93 1.65
N PRO A 52 -11.04 -13.21 1.19
CA PRO A 52 -10.41 -13.47 -0.10
C PRO A 52 -9.71 -14.84 -0.18
N GLU A 53 -9.23 -15.37 0.95
CA GLU A 53 -8.54 -16.66 1.01
C GLU A 53 -9.50 -17.83 0.75
N PRO A 54 -9.00 -18.96 0.23
CA PRO A 54 -9.73 -20.22 0.27
C PRO A 54 -10.14 -20.59 1.71
N ALA A 55 -11.22 -21.35 1.84
CA ALA A 55 -11.63 -21.87 3.14
C ALA A 55 -10.57 -22.82 3.71
N LEU A 56 -10.50 -22.89 5.05
CA LEU A 56 -9.63 -23.80 5.78
C LEU A 56 -10.43 -24.90 6.48
N SER A 57 -9.85 -26.10 6.52
CA SER A 57 -10.35 -27.19 7.35
C SER A 57 -9.55 -27.28 8.64
N CYS A 58 -10.24 -27.26 9.79
CA CYS A 58 -9.64 -27.51 11.10
C CYS A 58 -10.52 -28.52 11.88
N PRO A 59 -10.50 -29.81 11.54
CA PRO A 59 -11.43 -30.81 12.09
C PRO A 59 -11.42 -30.93 13.62
N ASP A 60 -10.26 -30.67 14.25
CA ASP A 60 -10.08 -30.78 15.70
C ASP A 60 -10.39 -29.48 16.45
N LYS A 61 -10.81 -28.43 15.76
CA LYS A 61 -11.13 -27.13 16.37
C LYS A 61 -12.63 -27.03 16.64
N PHE A 62 -12.98 -26.83 17.89
CA PHE A 62 -14.36 -26.60 18.34
C PHE A 62 -14.50 -25.20 18.94
N VAL A 63 -15.67 -24.61 18.73
CA VAL A 63 -16.15 -23.37 19.36
C VAL A 63 -17.38 -23.69 20.21
N GLU A 64 -17.91 -22.70 20.94
CA GLU A 64 -19.05 -22.88 21.84
C GLU A 64 -20.28 -23.49 21.15
N THR A 65 -20.47 -23.19 19.86
CA THR A 65 -21.63 -23.63 19.09
C THR A 65 -21.42 -24.95 18.34
N GLY A 66 -20.20 -25.51 18.31
CA GLY A 66 -19.93 -26.78 17.62
C GLY A 66 -18.53 -26.87 17.01
N SER A 67 -18.37 -27.67 15.96
CA SER A 67 -17.13 -27.67 15.16
C SER A 67 -16.92 -26.29 14.52
N TRP A 68 -15.70 -25.78 14.57
CA TRP A 68 -15.38 -24.52 13.92
C TRP A 68 -15.38 -24.71 12.40
N MET A 69 -16.14 -23.88 11.70
CA MET A 69 -16.22 -23.85 10.23
C MET A 69 -15.70 -22.52 9.69
N ASP A 70 -14.92 -22.58 8.62
CA ASP A 70 -14.46 -21.40 7.89
C ASP A 70 -15.45 -21.04 6.78
N GLY A 71 -16.59 -20.46 7.18
CA GLY A 71 -17.70 -20.10 6.29
C GLY A 71 -18.89 -19.55 7.06
N TRP A 72 -20.01 -19.39 6.38
CA TRP A 72 -21.32 -19.18 6.99
C TRP A 72 -21.95 -20.53 7.32
N GLU A 73 -22.53 -20.70 8.51
CA GLU A 73 -23.37 -21.85 8.81
C GLU A 73 -24.52 -21.46 9.77
N SER A 74 -25.75 -21.69 9.32
CA SER A 74 -26.96 -21.42 10.08
C SER A 74 -27.46 -22.62 10.88
N LYS A 75 -28.36 -22.35 11.83
CA LYS A 75 -29.02 -23.38 12.64
C LYS A 75 -29.92 -24.28 11.79
N ARG A 76 -29.96 -25.57 12.15
CA ARG A 76 -30.79 -26.59 11.50
C ARG A 76 -32.29 -26.36 11.67
N HIS A 77 -33.05 -26.89 10.70
CA HIS A 77 -34.50 -27.00 10.69
C HIS A 77 -35.23 -25.66 10.48
N ASN A 78 -34.73 -24.86 9.54
CA ASN A 78 -35.45 -23.70 9.06
C ASN A 78 -36.63 -24.17 8.17
N ASP A 79 -37.85 -23.78 8.50
CA ASP A 79 -39.06 -24.18 7.74
C ASP A 79 -39.16 -23.46 6.37
N THR A 80 -38.31 -22.46 6.13
CA THR A 80 -38.30 -21.63 4.92
C THR A 80 -36.93 -21.65 4.25
N TYR A 81 -36.12 -20.60 4.47
CA TYR A 81 -34.75 -20.50 4.03
C TYR A 81 -34.01 -19.42 4.83
N ASP A 82 -32.69 -19.55 4.91
CA ASP A 82 -31.80 -18.50 5.43
C ASP A 82 -31.36 -17.56 4.32
N TRP A 83 -31.03 -16.31 4.68
CA TRP A 83 -30.49 -15.37 3.71
C TRP A 83 -29.48 -14.42 4.33
N CYS A 84 -28.59 -13.92 3.48
CA CYS A 84 -27.56 -12.95 3.83
C CYS A 84 -27.57 -11.79 2.83
N ILE A 85 -27.71 -10.55 3.32
CA ILE A 85 -27.61 -9.32 2.55
C ILE A 85 -26.20 -8.77 2.66
N ILE A 86 -25.57 -8.57 1.50
CA ILE A 86 -24.21 -8.11 1.34
C ILE A 86 -24.24 -6.76 0.63
N LYS A 87 -23.59 -5.75 1.23
CA LYS A 87 -23.26 -4.49 0.55
C LYS A 87 -21.92 -4.68 -0.15
N LEU A 88 -21.89 -4.45 -1.46
CA LEU A 88 -20.66 -4.48 -2.25
C LEU A 88 -19.82 -3.23 -1.93
N GLY A 89 -18.50 -3.39 -1.83
CA GLY A 89 -17.56 -2.30 -1.61
C GLY A 89 -17.58 -1.29 -2.75
N PHE A 90 -17.87 -1.76 -3.97
CA PHE A 90 -18.13 -0.94 -5.14
C PHE A 90 -19.38 -1.43 -5.87
N ALA A 91 -20.10 -0.50 -6.49
CA ALA A 91 -21.13 -0.86 -7.45
C ALA A 91 -20.49 -1.60 -8.63
N GLY A 92 -21.14 -2.64 -9.15
CA GLY A 92 -20.56 -3.42 -10.24
C GLY A 92 -21.58 -4.25 -11.02
N ALA A 93 -21.21 -4.58 -12.25
CA ALA A 93 -21.98 -5.42 -13.16
C ALA A 93 -21.45 -6.86 -13.10
N ILE A 94 -22.32 -7.81 -12.81
CA ILE A 94 -21.94 -9.19 -12.47
C ILE A 94 -21.93 -10.07 -13.71
N SER A 95 -20.90 -10.88 -13.86
CA SER A 95 -20.66 -11.86 -14.93
C SER A 95 -20.84 -13.30 -14.46
N GLY A 96 -20.73 -13.58 -13.17
CA GLY A 96 -20.92 -14.93 -12.62
C GLY A 96 -20.65 -15.03 -11.12
N PHE A 97 -20.75 -16.25 -10.61
CA PHE A 97 -20.61 -16.56 -9.18
C PHE A 97 -19.77 -17.82 -8.96
N ASP A 98 -19.13 -17.90 -7.78
CA ASP A 98 -18.74 -19.17 -7.17
C ASP A 98 -19.40 -19.26 -5.80
N ILE A 99 -20.21 -20.30 -5.58
CA ILE A 99 -20.83 -20.60 -4.29
C ILE A 99 -20.13 -21.84 -3.73
N ASP A 100 -19.03 -21.63 -3.02
CA ASP A 100 -18.16 -22.70 -2.56
C ASP A 100 -18.71 -23.36 -1.29
N THR A 101 -18.89 -24.68 -1.31
CA THR A 101 -19.33 -25.49 -0.17
C THR A 101 -18.21 -26.28 0.48
N SER A 102 -16.94 -25.97 0.17
CA SER A 102 -15.75 -26.66 0.69
C SER A 102 -15.83 -26.97 2.18
N TYR A 103 -15.52 -28.23 2.53
CA TYR A 103 -15.52 -28.77 3.90
C TYR A 103 -16.90 -28.95 4.56
N PHE A 104 -17.98 -28.47 3.95
CA PHE A 104 -19.33 -28.85 4.37
C PHE A 104 -19.74 -30.16 3.68
N THR A 105 -19.72 -31.25 4.45
CA THR A 105 -19.96 -32.62 3.96
C THR A 105 -21.20 -33.22 4.63
N GLY A 106 -22.38 -32.89 4.10
CA GLY A 106 -23.69 -33.31 4.60
C GLY A 106 -24.46 -32.21 5.33
N ASN A 107 -23.79 -31.12 5.71
CA ASN A 107 -24.37 -29.91 6.29
C ASN A 107 -24.19 -28.67 5.40
N GLN A 108 -23.80 -28.84 4.13
CA GLN A 108 -23.78 -27.74 3.17
C GLN A 108 -25.19 -27.24 2.89
N ALA A 109 -25.30 -25.98 2.45
CA ALA A 109 -26.51 -25.47 1.80
C ALA A 109 -26.93 -26.40 0.66
N PRO A 110 -28.12 -27.03 0.68
CA PRO A 110 -28.56 -27.90 -0.41
C PRO A 110 -28.77 -27.17 -1.74
N ALA A 111 -29.24 -25.93 -1.66
CA ALA A 111 -29.47 -25.07 -2.81
C ALA A 111 -29.31 -23.60 -2.44
N ALA A 112 -29.01 -22.75 -3.43
CA ALA A 112 -28.95 -21.31 -3.25
C ALA A 112 -29.55 -20.54 -4.43
N SER A 113 -29.88 -19.27 -4.21
CA SER A 113 -30.22 -18.30 -5.28
C SER A 113 -29.62 -16.94 -4.94
N VAL A 114 -29.44 -16.07 -5.94
CA VAL A 114 -28.88 -14.72 -5.74
C VAL A 114 -29.79 -13.66 -6.36
N GLU A 115 -30.08 -12.63 -5.58
CA GLU A 115 -30.76 -11.41 -6.02
C GLU A 115 -29.84 -10.21 -5.86
N GLY A 116 -30.06 -9.15 -6.65
CA GLY A 116 -29.35 -7.88 -6.51
C GLY A 116 -30.26 -6.67 -6.47
N ALA A 117 -29.75 -5.60 -5.85
CA ALA A 117 -30.40 -4.31 -5.78
C ALA A 117 -29.39 -3.17 -6.04
N TYR A 118 -29.83 -2.15 -6.78
CA TYR A 118 -29.07 -0.94 -7.04
C TYR A 118 -29.60 0.21 -6.18
N CYS A 119 -28.79 0.66 -5.23
CA CYS A 119 -29.14 1.69 -4.26
C CYS A 119 -27.88 2.53 -3.96
N PRO A 120 -27.51 3.47 -4.84
CA PRO A 120 -26.28 4.25 -4.72
C PRO A 120 -26.34 5.33 -3.61
N GLU A 121 -27.54 5.80 -3.26
CA GLU A 121 -27.75 6.90 -2.29
C GLU A 121 -28.41 6.46 -0.97
N GLY A 122 -28.81 5.19 -0.83
CA GLY A 122 -29.57 4.72 0.32
C GLY A 122 -28.71 4.23 1.50
N THR A 123 -29.38 4.07 2.65
CA THR A 123 -28.77 3.58 3.90
C THR A 123 -28.36 2.10 3.84
N GLY A 124 -28.84 1.37 2.83
CA GLY A 124 -28.64 -0.08 2.68
C GLY A 124 -29.66 -0.93 3.45
N LEU A 125 -30.67 -0.32 4.07
CA LEU A 125 -31.72 -1.05 4.80
C LEU A 125 -32.79 -1.59 3.84
N GLU A 126 -33.38 -2.75 4.17
CA GLU A 126 -34.30 -3.52 3.31
C GLU A 126 -35.46 -2.73 2.69
N ALA A 127 -35.99 -1.71 3.38
CA ALA A 127 -37.13 -0.94 2.90
C ALA A 127 -36.84 -0.16 1.59
N ASP A 128 -35.55 0.13 1.33
CA ASP A 128 -35.11 0.91 0.16
C ASP A 128 -34.62 0.02 -1.00
N LEU A 129 -34.57 -1.31 -0.83
CA LEU A 129 -33.98 -2.23 -1.80
C LEU A 129 -35.04 -2.92 -2.67
N VAL A 130 -34.97 -2.70 -3.98
CA VAL A 130 -35.76 -3.43 -4.97
C VAL A 130 -34.94 -4.60 -5.50
N TRP A 131 -35.29 -5.80 -5.07
CA TRP A 131 -34.58 -7.04 -5.42
C TRP A 131 -34.94 -7.53 -6.83
N THR A 132 -33.91 -7.86 -7.60
CA THR A 132 -34.00 -8.49 -8.92
C THR A 132 -33.25 -9.82 -8.88
N GLU A 133 -33.89 -10.91 -9.31
CA GLU A 133 -33.24 -12.23 -9.41
C GLU A 133 -32.11 -12.20 -10.46
N ILE A 134 -30.91 -12.62 -10.06
CA ILE A 134 -29.72 -12.70 -10.93
C ILE A 134 -29.34 -14.15 -11.19
N LEU A 135 -29.43 -14.99 -10.16
CA LEU A 135 -29.23 -16.44 -10.24
C LEU A 135 -30.46 -17.12 -9.61
N PRO A 136 -31.27 -17.87 -10.37
CA PRO A 136 -32.40 -18.60 -9.81
C PRO A 136 -31.90 -19.71 -8.88
N LYS A 137 -32.83 -20.40 -8.20
CA LYS A 137 -32.50 -21.49 -7.30
C LYS A 137 -31.74 -22.62 -8.01
N VAL A 138 -30.54 -22.91 -7.54
CA VAL A 138 -29.62 -23.94 -8.06
C VAL A 138 -29.18 -24.89 -6.95
N GLU A 139 -28.95 -26.16 -7.28
CA GLU A 139 -28.45 -27.17 -6.33
C GLU A 139 -26.93 -27.06 -6.11
N LEU A 140 -26.51 -27.23 -4.86
CA LEU A 140 -25.11 -27.17 -4.43
C LEU A 140 -24.68 -28.53 -3.86
N PRO A 141 -23.78 -29.26 -4.55
CA PRO A 141 -23.18 -30.48 -4.01
C PRO A 141 -22.28 -30.19 -2.80
N PRO A 142 -22.01 -31.21 -1.97
CA PRO A 142 -21.13 -31.08 -0.81
C PRO A 142 -19.68 -30.84 -1.20
N SER A 143 -18.99 -30.01 -0.41
CA SER A 143 -17.54 -29.80 -0.45
C SER A 143 -16.95 -29.55 -1.85
N CYS A 144 -17.53 -28.61 -2.61
CA CYS A 144 -17.01 -28.23 -3.91
C CYS A 144 -17.27 -26.76 -4.27
N HIS A 145 -16.46 -26.25 -5.21
CA HIS A 145 -16.76 -25.01 -5.92
C HIS A 145 -17.98 -25.17 -6.86
N ASN A 146 -18.79 -24.12 -6.97
CA ASN A 146 -19.98 -24.10 -7.81
C ASN A 146 -19.97 -22.85 -8.70
N PHE A 147 -19.34 -22.97 -9.86
CA PHE A 147 -19.21 -21.85 -10.80
C PHE A 147 -20.45 -21.71 -11.68
N PHE A 148 -21.03 -20.51 -11.66
CA PHE A 148 -22.15 -20.12 -12.51
C PHE A 148 -21.75 -18.93 -13.37
N GLN A 149 -21.68 -19.12 -14.68
CA GLN A 149 -21.38 -18.07 -15.64
C GLN A 149 -22.68 -17.55 -16.26
N LEU A 150 -22.93 -16.24 -16.16
CA LEU A 150 -24.05 -15.61 -16.85
C LEU A 150 -23.75 -15.52 -18.35
N GLU A 151 -24.75 -15.77 -19.19
CA GLU A 151 -24.61 -15.63 -20.65
C GLU A 151 -24.44 -14.16 -21.06
N GLN A 152 -25.05 -13.25 -20.29
CA GLN A 152 -24.89 -11.82 -20.43
C GLN A 152 -24.56 -11.21 -19.08
N GLN A 153 -23.70 -10.19 -19.10
CA GLN A 153 -23.41 -9.41 -17.90
C GLN A 153 -24.68 -8.73 -17.41
N SER A 154 -24.88 -8.77 -16.10
CA SER A 154 -26.06 -8.21 -15.45
C SER A 154 -26.02 -6.67 -15.40
N ALA A 155 -27.10 -6.06 -14.91
CA ALA A 155 -27.11 -4.65 -14.55
C ALA A 155 -26.12 -4.34 -13.41
N VAL A 156 -25.86 -3.05 -13.17
CA VAL A 156 -25.04 -2.63 -12.04
C VAL A 156 -25.81 -2.78 -10.74
N TYR A 157 -25.21 -3.45 -9.76
CA TYR A 157 -25.77 -3.62 -8.42
C TYR A 157 -24.83 -3.06 -7.35
N THR A 158 -25.41 -2.74 -6.20
CA THR A 158 -24.69 -2.26 -4.99
C THR A 158 -24.85 -3.20 -3.81
N HIS A 159 -25.91 -4.01 -3.82
CA HIS A 159 -26.26 -4.95 -2.78
C HIS A 159 -26.66 -6.27 -3.41
N LEU A 160 -26.36 -7.36 -2.72
CA LEU A 160 -26.76 -8.71 -3.07
C LEU A 160 -27.47 -9.38 -1.91
N ARG A 161 -28.39 -10.29 -2.22
CA ARG A 161 -28.99 -11.21 -1.27
C ARG A 161 -28.70 -12.63 -1.73
N LEU A 162 -27.94 -13.36 -0.91
CA LEU A 162 -27.71 -14.79 -1.07
C LEU A 162 -28.75 -15.54 -0.23
N ASN A 163 -29.60 -16.33 -0.88
CA ASN A 163 -30.60 -17.16 -0.23
C ASN A 163 -30.07 -18.61 -0.14
N ASN A 164 -30.10 -19.21 1.04
CA ASN A 164 -29.63 -20.54 1.40
C ASN A 164 -30.82 -21.44 1.79
N TYR A 165 -31.11 -22.48 1.00
CA TYR A 165 -32.35 -23.26 1.11
C TYR A 165 -32.15 -24.68 1.64
N PRO A 166 -32.83 -25.09 2.74
CA PRO A 166 -33.49 -24.23 3.73
C PRO A 166 -32.50 -23.65 4.76
N ASP A 167 -31.42 -24.37 5.03
CA ASP A 167 -30.37 -24.02 5.99
C ASP A 167 -29.11 -24.82 5.63
N GLY A 168 -27.99 -24.50 6.29
CA GLY A 168 -26.71 -25.19 6.10
C GLY A 168 -25.55 -24.23 5.88
N GLY A 169 -24.42 -24.77 5.42
CA GLY A 169 -23.17 -24.04 5.31
C GLY A 169 -22.72 -23.69 3.91
N ILE A 170 -22.08 -22.52 3.78
CA ILE A 170 -21.41 -22.02 2.57
C ILE A 170 -20.04 -21.49 2.99
N ALA A 171 -18.97 -22.00 2.37
CA ALA A 171 -17.59 -21.69 2.72
C ALA A 171 -17.17 -20.32 2.19
N ARG A 172 -17.41 -20.06 0.89
CA ARG A 172 -17.13 -18.78 0.23
C ARG A 172 -18.23 -18.40 -0.75
N PHE A 173 -18.44 -17.10 -0.90
CA PHE A 173 -19.33 -16.54 -1.91
C PHE A 173 -18.57 -15.51 -2.74
N ARG A 174 -18.25 -15.87 -3.99
CA ARG A 174 -17.56 -15.01 -4.96
C ARG A 174 -18.55 -14.45 -5.96
N VAL A 175 -18.38 -13.19 -6.30
CA VAL A 175 -19.20 -12.48 -7.27
C VAL A 175 -18.29 -11.88 -8.32
N TYR A 176 -18.13 -12.57 -9.43
CA TYR A 176 -17.24 -12.17 -10.51
C TYR A 176 -17.90 -11.10 -11.38
N GLY A 177 -17.25 -9.96 -11.55
CA GLY A 177 -17.76 -8.90 -12.40
C GLY A 177 -16.78 -7.74 -12.60
N ASP A 178 -17.33 -6.65 -13.12
CA ASP A 178 -16.62 -5.40 -13.33
C ASP A 178 -17.14 -4.34 -12.37
N ILE A 179 -16.21 -3.59 -11.76
CA ILE A 179 -16.56 -2.41 -10.96
C ILE A 179 -17.06 -1.32 -11.92
N GLN A 180 -18.15 -0.65 -11.54
CA GLN A 180 -18.60 0.60 -12.16
C GLN A 180 -17.73 1.74 -11.63
N PRO A 181 -16.76 2.26 -12.42
CA PRO A 181 -15.83 3.26 -11.92
C PRO A 181 -16.55 4.56 -11.57
N THR A 182 -16.13 5.19 -10.47
CA THR A 182 -16.64 6.50 -10.06
C THR A 182 -15.50 7.51 -10.11
N LEU A 183 -15.45 8.32 -11.17
CA LEU A 183 -14.47 9.40 -11.30
C LEU A 183 -15.09 10.73 -10.85
N PRO A 184 -14.31 11.66 -10.26
CA PRO A 184 -14.78 13.01 -10.01
C PRO A 184 -15.23 13.71 -11.30
N LYS A 185 -16.27 14.55 -11.19
CA LYS A 185 -16.74 15.37 -12.32
C LYS A 185 -15.73 16.43 -12.72
N ASP A 186 -15.01 16.97 -11.74
CA ASP A 186 -13.95 17.95 -11.96
C ASP A 186 -12.65 17.24 -12.34
N LYS A 187 -12.18 17.47 -13.56
CA LYS A 187 -10.97 16.86 -14.11
C LYS A 187 -9.69 17.38 -13.47
N ASP A 188 -9.74 18.54 -12.81
CA ASP A 188 -8.59 19.13 -12.13
C ASP A 188 -8.34 18.47 -10.75
N THR A 189 -9.26 17.61 -10.31
CA THR A 189 -9.12 16.88 -9.06
C THR A 189 -8.00 15.84 -9.17
N VAL A 190 -7.03 15.93 -8.25
CA VAL A 190 -6.01 14.90 -8.09
C VAL A 190 -6.64 13.64 -7.51
N ILE A 191 -6.50 12.52 -8.22
CA ILE A 191 -7.01 11.20 -7.84
C ILE A 191 -5.91 10.15 -7.94
N ASP A 192 -6.10 9.02 -7.27
CA ASP A 192 -5.30 7.82 -7.55
C ASP A 192 -5.80 7.17 -8.86
N LEU A 193 -5.01 7.31 -9.93
CA LEU A 193 -5.34 6.84 -11.28
C LEU A 193 -5.32 5.31 -11.40
N VAL A 194 -4.64 4.59 -10.50
CA VAL A 194 -4.65 3.11 -10.47
C VAL A 194 -5.65 2.55 -9.46
N TYR A 195 -6.35 3.38 -8.69
CA TYR A 195 -7.29 2.89 -7.70
C TYR A 195 -8.39 2.03 -8.33
N VAL A 196 -8.69 0.90 -7.70
CA VAL A 196 -9.70 -0.04 -8.19
C VAL A 196 -11.09 0.62 -8.32
N GLY A 197 -11.45 1.53 -7.39
CA GLY A 197 -12.72 2.28 -7.44
C GLY A 197 -12.81 3.30 -8.59
N HIS A 198 -11.66 3.68 -9.14
CA HIS A 198 -11.57 4.52 -10.34
C HIS A 198 -11.42 3.67 -11.62
N GLY A 199 -11.42 2.34 -11.52
CA GLY A 199 -11.34 1.40 -12.64
C GLY A 199 -9.93 0.86 -12.93
N GLY A 200 -8.96 1.15 -12.06
CA GLY A 200 -7.61 0.62 -12.17
C GLY A 200 -7.57 -0.89 -11.90
N ARG A 201 -6.72 -1.61 -12.65
CA ARG A 201 -6.64 -3.08 -12.60
C ARG A 201 -5.31 -3.59 -13.13
N SER A 202 -4.89 -4.78 -12.69
CA SER A 202 -3.77 -5.47 -13.32
C SER A 202 -4.19 -6.05 -14.67
N VAL A 203 -3.25 -6.06 -15.62
CA VAL A 203 -3.46 -6.62 -16.96
C VAL A 203 -2.38 -7.61 -17.36
N GLN A 204 -1.24 -7.58 -16.67
CA GLN A 204 -0.17 -8.55 -16.82
C GLN A 204 0.66 -8.60 -15.53
N VAL A 205 1.01 -9.81 -15.09
CA VAL A 205 1.84 -10.05 -13.91
C VAL A 205 2.91 -11.07 -14.28
N SER A 206 4.15 -10.90 -13.79
CA SER A 206 5.25 -11.84 -14.05
C SER A 206 5.14 -13.13 -13.22
N ASP A 207 4.82 -12.99 -11.93
CA ASP A 207 4.72 -14.06 -10.95
C ASP A 207 3.69 -13.66 -9.88
N GLU A 208 2.83 -14.60 -9.46
CA GLU A 208 1.81 -14.44 -8.41
C GLU A 208 1.95 -15.54 -7.35
N HIS A 209 3.18 -15.84 -6.94
CA HIS A 209 3.49 -16.90 -5.98
C HIS A 209 2.70 -16.76 -4.66
N TYR A 210 2.57 -15.54 -4.13
CA TYR A 210 1.69 -15.22 -3.01
C TYR A 210 0.89 -13.94 -3.27
N GLY A 211 -0.41 -14.10 -3.52
CA GLY A 211 -1.34 -12.98 -3.71
C GLY A 211 -1.26 -12.38 -5.12
N PRO A 212 -2.41 -12.02 -5.71
CA PRO A 212 -2.47 -11.54 -7.08
C PRO A 212 -2.01 -10.09 -7.24
N GLY A 213 -1.58 -9.72 -8.45
CA GLY A 213 -1.19 -8.35 -8.80
C GLY A 213 -2.32 -7.32 -8.64
N ASP A 214 -3.58 -7.75 -8.71
CA ASP A 214 -4.74 -6.88 -8.45
C ASP A 214 -4.78 -6.35 -7.01
N PHE A 215 -4.08 -7.00 -6.07
CA PHE A 215 -4.05 -6.52 -4.68
C PHE A 215 -3.34 -5.17 -4.55
N LEU A 216 -2.53 -4.77 -5.54
CA LEU A 216 -1.84 -3.49 -5.55
C LEU A 216 -2.78 -2.29 -5.57
N VAL A 217 -3.98 -2.44 -6.16
CA VAL A 217 -4.90 -1.33 -6.41
C VAL A 217 -6.08 -1.26 -5.43
N LEU A 218 -6.18 -2.25 -4.52
CA LEU A 218 -7.27 -2.36 -3.55
C LEU A 218 -7.27 -1.22 -2.53
N PRO A 219 -8.38 -0.96 -1.81
CA PRO A 219 -8.44 0.01 -0.72
C PRO A 219 -7.51 -0.30 0.46
N GLY A 220 -7.28 0.72 1.29
CA GLY A 220 -6.54 0.60 2.56
C GLY A 220 -5.09 0.13 2.40
N ARG A 221 -4.52 -0.43 3.49
CA ARG A 221 -3.15 -0.98 3.55
C ARG A 221 -3.10 -2.48 3.89
N GLY A 222 -4.25 -3.16 3.84
CA GLY A 222 -4.37 -4.58 4.22
C GLY A 222 -4.17 -4.85 5.73
N ARG A 223 -4.49 -6.07 6.15
CA ARG A 223 -4.39 -6.52 7.55
C ARG A 223 -3.15 -7.35 7.81
N HIS A 224 -2.69 -8.08 6.78
CA HIS A 224 -1.49 -8.90 6.85
C HIS A 224 -0.81 -9.00 5.49
N GLN A 225 0.31 -9.72 5.44
CA GLN A 225 1.12 -9.92 4.24
C GLN A 225 0.31 -10.48 3.05
N GLY A 226 -0.58 -11.45 3.30
CA GLY A 226 -1.41 -12.11 2.27
C GLY A 226 -2.29 -11.18 1.43
N ASP A 227 -2.56 -9.96 1.92
CA ASP A 227 -3.40 -8.98 1.21
C ASP A 227 -2.57 -8.10 0.27
N GLY A 228 -1.41 -8.56 -0.18
CA GLY A 228 -0.52 -7.86 -1.11
C GLY A 228 -0.09 -8.78 -2.25
N TRP A 229 0.68 -8.24 -3.18
CA TRP A 229 1.31 -9.02 -4.23
C TRP A 229 2.71 -9.45 -3.78
N GLN A 230 3.07 -10.71 -3.98
CA GLN A 230 4.39 -11.23 -3.66
C GLN A 230 4.81 -12.34 -4.62
N THR A 231 6.08 -12.29 -5.02
CA THR A 231 6.68 -13.23 -5.98
C THR A 231 7.58 -14.27 -5.31
N ALA A 232 7.95 -15.29 -6.07
CA ALA A 232 8.91 -16.28 -5.63
C ALA A 232 10.30 -15.66 -5.52
N ARG A 233 11.11 -16.17 -4.59
CA ARG A 233 12.48 -15.70 -4.41
C ARG A 233 13.33 -16.07 -5.62
N SER A 234 13.97 -15.08 -6.24
CA SER A 234 14.90 -15.28 -7.34
C SER A 234 16.35 -15.43 -6.87
N ARG A 235 17.14 -16.09 -7.73
CA ARG A 235 18.61 -16.22 -7.61
C ARG A 235 19.31 -15.79 -8.89
N VAL A 236 18.56 -15.29 -9.87
CA VAL A 236 19.07 -14.89 -11.18
C VAL A 236 19.58 -13.45 -11.08
N GLU A 237 20.80 -13.21 -11.53
CA GLU A 237 21.39 -11.88 -11.56
C GLU A 237 20.64 -10.97 -12.55
N GLY A 238 20.37 -9.73 -12.13
CA GLY A 238 19.61 -8.76 -12.94
C GLY A 238 18.12 -9.07 -13.10
N TYR A 239 17.58 -10.03 -12.34
CA TYR A 239 16.17 -10.39 -12.37
C TYR A 239 15.27 -9.27 -11.81
N SER A 240 14.04 -9.19 -12.32
CA SER A 240 12.99 -8.33 -11.80
C SER A 240 11.62 -8.93 -12.06
N ASP A 241 10.73 -8.84 -11.09
CA ASP A 241 9.31 -9.10 -11.27
C ASP A 241 8.55 -7.80 -11.57
N PHE A 242 7.36 -7.91 -12.18
CA PHE A 242 6.56 -6.75 -12.52
C PHE A 242 5.05 -7.02 -12.50
N VAL A 243 4.30 -5.93 -12.29
CA VAL A 243 2.87 -5.83 -12.59
C VAL A 243 2.67 -4.68 -13.57
N VAL A 244 1.96 -4.95 -14.66
CA VAL A 244 1.40 -3.93 -15.55
C VAL A 244 -0.04 -3.66 -15.11
N LEU A 245 -0.31 -2.41 -14.80
CA LEU A 245 -1.60 -1.89 -14.38
C LEU A 245 -2.17 -1.01 -15.49
N ARG A 246 -3.45 -1.17 -15.80
CA ARG A 246 -4.21 -0.20 -16.59
C ARG A 246 -4.80 0.84 -15.64
N LEU A 247 -4.61 2.12 -15.96
CA LEU A 247 -5.21 3.21 -15.21
C LEU A 247 -6.73 3.21 -15.41
N GLY A 248 -7.47 3.65 -14.40
CA GLY A 248 -8.92 3.80 -14.46
C GLY A 248 -9.38 4.85 -15.48
N ALA A 249 -8.54 5.86 -15.70
CA ALA A 249 -8.66 6.83 -16.77
C ALA A 249 -7.27 7.20 -17.30
N ALA A 250 -7.19 7.59 -18.58
CA ALA A 250 -5.98 8.22 -19.10
C ALA A 250 -5.70 9.50 -18.29
N GLY A 251 -4.44 9.77 -17.96
CA GLY A 251 -4.10 10.92 -17.12
C GLY A 251 -2.61 11.21 -16.96
N HIS A 252 -2.34 12.34 -16.31
CA HIS A 252 -1.01 12.80 -15.94
C HIS A 252 -0.66 12.24 -14.56
N ILE A 253 0.37 11.40 -14.48
CA ILE A 253 0.86 10.85 -13.20
C ILE A 253 1.84 11.86 -12.61
N LEU A 254 1.58 12.31 -11.38
CA LEU A 254 2.32 13.38 -10.71
C LEU A 254 3.15 12.89 -9.52
N GLN A 255 2.67 11.86 -8.83
CA GLN A 255 3.35 11.26 -7.69
C GLN A 255 2.94 9.80 -7.55
N ALA A 256 3.89 8.94 -7.16
CA ALA A 256 3.64 7.55 -6.83
C ALA A 256 3.76 7.33 -5.32
N GLU A 257 2.84 6.57 -4.74
CA GLU A 257 2.94 5.99 -3.40
C GLU A 257 3.16 4.49 -3.53
N VAL A 258 4.22 4.00 -2.89
CA VAL A 258 4.63 2.60 -2.85
C VAL A 258 4.55 2.14 -1.41
N ASP A 259 3.73 1.14 -1.14
CA ASP A 259 3.50 0.62 0.21
C ASP A 259 4.04 -0.80 0.33
N THR A 260 4.93 -1.05 1.29
CA THR A 260 5.48 -2.36 1.65
C THR A 260 4.99 -2.81 3.04
N THR A 261 3.92 -2.22 3.58
CA THR A 261 3.30 -2.62 4.85
C THR A 261 3.09 -4.14 4.91
N HIS A 262 3.42 -4.74 6.05
CA HIS A 262 3.46 -6.18 6.33
C HIS A 262 4.60 -6.98 5.67
N PHE A 263 5.37 -6.40 4.74
CA PHE A 263 6.56 -7.04 4.16
C PHE A 263 7.82 -6.64 4.95
N LYS A 264 8.15 -7.44 5.98
CA LYS A 264 9.21 -7.10 6.96
C LYS A 264 10.59 -7.65 6.60
N GLY A 265 10.66 -8.82 5.96
CA GLY A 265 11.93 -9.46 5.56
C GLY A 265 12.03 -9.80 4.08
N ASN A 266 10.94 -9.60 3.35
CA ASN A 266 10.74 -9.98 1.95
C ASN A 266 10.09 -8.85 1.15
N PHE A 267 10.30 -7.61 1.56
CA PHE A 267 10.05 -6.44 0.73
C PHE A 267 11.10 -6.38 -0.40
N PRO A 268 10.80 -5.75 -1.54
CA PRO A 268 11.77 -5.63 -2.61
C PRO A 268 12.93 -4.72 -2.20
N ARG A 269 14.12 -4.95 -2.76
CA ARG A 269 15.28 -4.08 -2.50
C ARG A 269 15.08 -2.73 -3.19
N GLN A 270 14.60 -2.75 -4.43
CA GLN A 270 14.30 -1.56 -5.21
C GLN A 270 13.00 -1.72 -5.98
N ILE A 271 12.42 -0.59 -6.36
CA ILE A 271 11.33 -0.50 -7.33
C ILE A 271 11.74 0.35 -8.52
N LYS A 272 11.13 0.12 -9.67
CA LYS A 272 11.17 1.00 -10.85
C LYS A 272 9.74 1.20 -11.34
N LEU A 273 9.34 2.44 -11.63
CA LEU A 273 8.03 2.74 -12.19
C LEU A 273 8.18 3.28 -13.60
N GLU A 274 7.47 2.66 -14.53
CA GLU A 274 7.39 3.08 -15.93
C GLU A 274 5.92 3.30 -16.32
N ALA A 275 5.67 4.12 -17.35
CA ALA A 275 4.33 4.31 -17.88
C ALA A 275 4.30 4.38 -19.41
N THR A 276 3.15 4.03 -19.98
CA THR A 276 2.92 4.05 -21.43
C THR A 276 1.51 4.50 -21.78
N ASN A 277 1.32 4.89 -23.04
CA ASN A 277 0.02 5.21 -23.62
C ASN A 277 -0.32 4.18 -24.70
N SER A 278 -1.39 3.41 -24.49
CA SER A 278 -1.83 2.34 -25.38
C SER A 278 -3.35 2.19 -25.33
N SER A 279 -3.95 1.92 -26.50
CA SER A 279 -5.37 1.58 -26.61
C SER A 279 -5.68 0.14 -26.21
N GLU A 280 -4.68 -0.75 -26.27
CA GLU A 280 -4.83 -2.18 -25.99
C GLU A 280 -5.08 -2.46 -24.50
N VAL A 281 -5.69 -3.60 -24.18
CA VAL A 281 -5.88 -4.03 -22.77
C VAL A 281 -4.55 -4.34 -22.11
N VAL A 282 -3.66 -5.01 -22.85
CA VAL A 282 -2.27 -5.26 -22.46
C VAL A 282 -1.41 -4.51 -23.46
N PRO A 283 -0.51 -3.59 -23.03
CA PRO A 283 0.38 -2.90 -23.94
C PRO A 283 1.21 -3.89 -24.78
N PRO A 284 1.39 -3.65 -26.09
CA PRO A 284 2.17 -4.54 -26.94
C PRO A 284 3.65 -4.54 -26.53
N ALA A 285 4.39 -5.60 -26.87
CA ALA A 285 5.79 -5.76 -26.47
C ALA A 285 6.73 -4.63 -26.97
N ASN A 286 6.35 -3.94 -28.05
CA ASN A 286 7.07 -2.81 -28.62
C ASN A 286 6.55 -1.43 -28.16
N ALA A 287 5.68 -1.38 -27.14
CA ALA A 287 5.21 -0.13 -26.57
C ALA A 287 6.38 0.72 -26.04
N GLU A 288 6.31 2.03 -26.25
CA GLU A 288 7.27 2.97 -25.68
C GLU A 288 6.95 3.20 -24.20
N TRP A 289 7.92 2.92 -23.33
CA TRP A 289 7.80 3.09 -21.89
C TRP A 289 8.66 4.26 -21.42
N PHE A 290 8.08 5.14 -20.62
CA PHE A 290 8.75 6.27 -19.99
C PHE A 290 9.04 5.93 -18.53
N THR A 291 10.30 6.05 -18.10
CA THR A 291 10.65 5.88 -16.67
C THR A 291 10.11 7.07 -15.88
N LEU A 292 9.16 6.81 -14.99
CA LEU A 292 8.59 7.80 -14.08
C LEU A 292 9.39 7.89 -12.78
N VAL A 293 9.87 6.74 -12.28
CA VAL A 293 10.72 6.62 -11.10
C VAL A 293 11.85 5.65 -11.43
N GLU A 294 13.09 6.15 -11.38
CA GLU A 294 14.30 5.34 -11.55
C GLU A 294 14.43 4.29 -10.44
N PRO A 295 15.22 3.21 -10.64
CA PRO A 295 15.44 2.17 -9.63
C PRO A 295 15.78 2.74 -8.25
N SER A 296 14.79 2.74 -7.36
CA SER A 296 14.84 3.42 -6.06
C SER A 296 14.73 2.43 -4.93
N ALA A 297 15.55 2.59 -3.89
CA ALA A 297 15.54 1.70 -2.75
C ALA A 297 14.21 1.75 -1.99
N THR A 298 13.76 0.58 -1.57
CA THR A 298 12.62 0.40 -0.67
C THR A 298 13.07 -0.20 0.64
N GLY A 299 12.18 -0.18 1.62
CA GLY A 299 12.40 -0.65 2.97
C GLY A 299 11.26 -1.52 3.47
N PRO A 300 11.48 -2.23 4.58
CA PRO A 300 10.47 -3.11 5.17
C PRO A 300 9.32 -2.30 5.76
N ASN A 301 8.10 -2.79 5.61
CA ASN A 301 6.92 -2.30 6.32
C ASN A 301 6.81 -0.76 6.30
N SER A 302 6.85 -0.14 5.12
CA SER A 302 6.95 1.31 4.98
C SER A 302 6.22 1.82 3.74
N VAL A 303 5.97 3.12 3.72
CA VAL A 303 5.36 3.81 2.57
C VAL A 303 6.34 4.81 2.01
N PHE A 304 6.51 4.77 0.71
CA PHE A 304 7.48 5.53 -0.04
C PHE A 304 6.72 6.42 -1.01
N TYR A 305 7.09 7.69 -1.10
CA TYR A 305 6.50 8.64 -2.03
C TYR A 305 7.57 9.10 -3.01
N PHE A 306 7.21 9.11 -4.29
CA PHE A 306 8.10 9.48 -5.38
C PHE A 306 7.40 10.50 -6.27
N ASP A 307 7.99 11.69 -6.41
CA ASP A 307 7.58 12.60 -7.47
C ASP A 307 7.97 11.97 -8.82
N THR A 308 7.09 12.05 -9.81
CA THR A 308 7.29 11.37 -11.08
C THR A 308 7.88 12.29 -12.14
N ALA A 309 8.74 11.76 -12.99
CA ALA A 309 9.15 12.43 -14.22
C ALA A 309 7.98 12.48 -15.24
N HIS A 310 8.13 13.28 -16.31
CA HIS A 310 7.18 13.33 -17.43
C HIS A 310 5.73 13.65 -17.06
N THR A 311 5.52 14.53 -16.07
CA THR A 311 4.18 14.93 -15.60
C THR A 311 3.34 15.62 -16.68
N ASP A 312 3.98 16.14 -17.73
CA ASP A 312 3.35 16.75 -18.91
C ASP A 312 2.71 15.72 -19.86
N LYS A 313 3.06 14.44 -19.76
CA LYS A 313 2.56 13.37 -20.64
C LYS A 313 1.30 12.71 -20.07
N VAL A 314 0.47 12.21 -20.98
CA VAL A 314 -0.73 11.41 -20.66
C VAL A 314 -0.41 9.93 -20.81
N PHE A 315 -0.69 9.16 -19.77
CA PHE A 315 -0.50 7.72 -19.71
C PHE A 315 -1.84 6.99 -19.54
N THR A 316 -1.83 5.71 -19.90
CA THR A 316 -3.00 4.80 -19.78
C THR A 316 -2.65 3.54 -19.00
N HIS A 317 -1.36 3.23 -18.89
CA HIS A 317 -0.84 2.08 -18.19
C HIS A 317 0.41 2.48 -17.42
N ALA A 318 0.64 1.80 -16.31
CA ALA A 318 1.87 1.87 -15.54
C ALA A 318 2.42 0.46 -15.33
N LYS A 319 3.73 0.33 -15.25
CA LYS A 319 4.42 -0.92 -14.93
C LYS A 319 5.30 -0.67 -13.73
N ILE A 320 4.97 -1.33 -12.63
CA ILE A 320 5.78 -1.33 -11.42
C ILE A 320 6.64 -2.60 -11.44
N SER A 321 7.96 -2.42 -11.43
CA SER A 321 8.92 -3.51 -11.32
C SER A 321 9.51 -3.53 -9.92
N ILE A 322 9.65 -4.73 -9.36
CA ILE A 322 10.34 -4.98 -8.10
C ILE A 322 11.66 -5.70 -8.39
N ILE A 323 12.72 -5.34 -7.65
CA ILE A 323 14.08 -5.82 -7.93
C ILE A 323 14.71 -6.37 -6.64
N PRO A 324 15.26 -7.60 -6.65
CA PRO A 324 15.08 -8.60 -7.70
C PRO A 324 13.69 -9.24 -7.69
N ASP A 325 13.11 -9.38 -6.50
CA ASP A 325 11.85 -10.04 -6.18
C ASP A 325 11.35 -9.50 -4.83
N GLY A 326 10.24 -10.03 -4.33
CA GLY A 326 9.73 -9.73 -3.00
C GLY A 326 8.23 -9.49 -3.02
N GLY A 327 7.74 -8.75 -2.05
CA GLY A 327 6.33 -8.43 -1.95
C GLY A 327 6.05 -7.00 -1.55
N PHE A 328 4.90 -6.54 -2.00
CA PHE A 328 4.51 -5.15 -2.03
C PHE A 328 2.99 -5.06 -1.80
N LYS A 329 2.57 -4.08 -1.00
CA LYS A 329 1.20 -3.96 -0.50
C LYS A 329 0.30 -3.18 -1.45
N ARG A 330 0.61 -1.92 -1.75
CA ARG A 330 -0.23 -1.02 -2.57
C ARG A 330 0.59 -0.07 -3.41
N LEU A 331 0.07 0.21 -4.61
CA LEU A 331 0.55 1.27 -5.47
C LEU A 331 -0.56 2.31 -5.58
N ARG A 332 -0.23 3.58 -5.38
CA ARG A 332 -1.09 4.71 -5.72
C ARG A 332 -0.37 5.58 -6.74
N LEU A 333 -1.05 5.99 -7.79
CA LEU A 333 -0.51 6.90 -8.80
C LEU A 333 -1.39 8.16 -8.82
N TYR A 334 -0.99 9.13 -8.01
CA TYR A 334 -1.73 10.38 -7.87
C TYR A 334 -1.52 11.27 -9.08
N GLY A 335 -2.62 11.75 -9.64
CA GLY A 335 -2.61 12.51 -10.87
C GLY A 335 -3.96 13.11 -11.23
N VAL A 336 -3.98 13.84 -12.34
CA VAL A 336 -5.22 14.39 -12.92
C VAL A 336 -5.55 13.61 -14.19
N VAL A 337 -6.84 13.46 -14.47
CA VAL A 337 -7.29 12.79 -15.70
C VAL A 337 -6.96 13.63 -16.93
N GLU A 338 -6.94 13.00 -18.11
CA GLU A 338 -6.64 13.67 -19.37
C GLU A 338 -7.56 14.89 -19.60
N GLY A 339 -6.91 16.02 -19.89
CA GLY A 339 -7.55 17.34 -20.04
C GLY A 339 -7.76 18.11 -18.74
N GLY A 340 -7.40 17.54 -17.58
CA GLY A 340 -7.34 18.26 -16.31
C GLY A 340 -6.10 19.15 -16.19
N LYS A 341 -6.20 20.22 -15.42
CA LYS A 341 -5.10 21.15 -15.17
C LYS A 341 -4.11 20.55 -14.17
N ILE A 342 -2.85 20.44 -14.56
CA ILE A 342 -1.77 20.02 -13.66
C ILE A 342 -1.61 21.10 -12.56
N PRO A 343 -1.70 20.73 -11.26
CA PRO A 343 -1.50 21.65 -10.15
C PRO A 343 -0.03 22.06 -10.01
N GLN A 344 0.25 22.98 -9.08
CA GLN A 344 1.63 23.31 -8.71
C GLN A 344 2.31 22.07 -8.11
N LEU A 345 3.50 21.74 -8.62
CA LEU A 345 4.31 20.61 -8.15
C LEU A 345 5.37 21.07 -7.13
N PRO A 346 5.79 20.19 -6.20
CA PRO A 346 5.24 18.86 -5.95
C PRO A 346 3.86 18.94 -5.29
N ILE A 347 3.00 17.94 -5.54
CA ILE A 347 1.69 17.87 -4.89
C ILE A 347 1.81 17.39 -3.44
N VAL A 348 0.88 17.81 -2.59
CA VAL A 348 0.67 17.19 -1.28
C VAL A 348 -0.08 15.88 -1.50
N SER A 349 0.45 14.77 -0.97
CA SER A 349 -0.16 13.44 -1.14
C SER A 349 -1.60 13.44 -0.60
N PRO A 350 -2.61 12.98 -1.35
CA PRO A 350 -4.01 12.97 -0.91
C PRO A 350 -4.28 12.13 0.35
N THR A 351 -3.41 11.16 0.64
CA THR A 351 -3.42 10.31 1.84
C THR A 351 -2.63 10.89 3.01
N ALA A 352 -1.89 11.99 2.83
CA ALA A 352 -1.29 12.72 3.94
C ALA A 352 -2.40 13.42 4.73
N LEU A 353 -2.43 13.25 6.05
CA LEU A 353 -3.35 14.00 6.91
C LEU A 353 -3.17 15.51 6.65
N LYS A 354 -4.30 16.21 6.47
CA LYS A 354 -4.29 17.66 6.18
C LYS A 354 -3.44 18.41 7.21
N GLY A 355 -2.37 19.06 6.75
CA GLY A 355 -1.52 19.94 7.57
C GLY A 355 -0.25 19.31 8.16
N GLY A 356 0.14 18.09 7.74
CA GLY A 356 1.40 17.45 8.17
C GLY A 356 2.43 17.27 7.05
N LEU A 357 3.71 17.16 7.44
CA LEU A 357 4.81 16.74 6.59
C LEU A 357 4.88 15.21 6.56
N VAL A 358 5.19 14.62 5.42
CA VAL A 358 5.42 13.17 5.31
C VAL A 358 6.91 12.93 5.16
N ALA A 359 7.47 12.09 6.03
CA ALA A 359 8.87 11.71 5.96
C ALA A 359 9.13 10.89 4.69
N GLN A 360 10.14 11.31 3.92
CA GLN A 360 10.55 10.69 2.67
C GLN A 360 11.78 9.79 2.90
N PRO A 361 12.12 8.85 2.01
CA PRO A 361 13.39 8.12 2.11
C PRO A 361 14.58 9.08 2.05
N LEU A 362 15.61 8.85 2.87
CA LEU A 362 16.83 9.65 2.81
C LEU A 362 17.66 9.28 1.57
N THR A 363 17.87 10.24 0.67
CA THR A 363 18.82 10.13 -0.45
C THR A 363 19.83 11.28 -0.42
N SER A 364 21.00 11.06 -1.01
CA SER A 364 22.06 12.07 -1.10
C SER A 364 21.60 13.31 -1.86
N GLU A 365 20.85 13.13 -2.94
CA GLU A 365 20.34 14.23 -3.79
C GLU A 365 19.32 15.09 -3.04
N ALA A 366 18.35 14.47 -2.37
CA ALA A 366 17.31 15.19 -1.64
C ALA A 366 17.85 15.88 -0.38
N TYR A 367 18.92 15.32 0.21
CA TYR A 367 19.55 15.84 1.42
C TYR A 367 20.67 16.86 1.17
N ALA A 368 21.20 16.93 -0.06
CA ALA A 368 22.30 17.82 -0.43
C ALA A 368 22.15 19.29 -0.02
N PRO A 369 20.95 19.91 -0.01
CA PRO A 369 20.80 21.28 0.50
C PRO A 369 21.10 21.43 2.00
N TYR A 370 20.97 20.37 2.79
CA TYR A 370 21.05 20.38 4.25
C TYR A 370 22.38 19.81 4.77
N GLY A 371 23.07 18.99 3.97
CA GLY A 371 24.27 18.32 4.42
C GLY A 371 24.68 17.16 3.53
N ASP A 372 25.31 16.15 4.13
CA ASP A 372 25.80 14.96 3.45
C ASP A 372 25.19 13.69 4.05
N VAL A 373 24.96 12.68 3.21
CA VAL A 373 24.58 11.32 3.66
C VAL A 373 25.82 10.45 3.69
N ILE A 374 26.14 9.92 4.87
CA ILE A 374 27.31 9.06 5.09
C ILE A 374 26.91 7.61 4.81
N HIS A 375 27.21 7.11 3.61
CA HIS A 375 27.02 5.72 3.23
C HIS A 375 27.92 5.34 2.04
N SER A 376 27.95 4.05 1.71
CA SER A 376 28.59 3.55 0.49
C SER A 376 27.67 3.78 -0.72
N ASP A 377 28.00 4.76 -1.56
CA ASP A 377 27.26 5.09 -2.77
C ASP A 377 28.13 4.95 -4.03
N ALA A 378 27.50 4.60 -5.17
CA ALA A 378 28.20 4.43 -6.45
C ALA A 378 28.76 5.74 -7.01
N SER A 379 28.25 6.89 -6.56
CA SER A 379 28.74 8.23 -6.93
C SER A 379 30.04 8.62 -6.21
N ASN A 380 30.43 7.92 -5.14
CA ASN A 380 31.66 8.22 -4.43
C ASN A 380 32.90 7.79 -5.23
N VAL A 381 34.01 8.47 -4.99
CA VAL A 381 35.32 7.96 -5.41
C VAL A 381 35.66 6.76 -4.52
N VAL A 382 35.86 5.60 -5.13
CA VAL A 382 36.16 4.34 -4.42
C VAL A 382 37.55 3.84 -4.79
N THR A 383 38.32 3.41 -3.78
CA THR A 383 39.58 2.68 -3.98
C THR A 383 39.57 1.38 -3.20
N SER A 384 40.16 0.33 -3.77
CA SER A 384 40.40 -0.91 -3.03
C SER A 384 41.40 -0.68 -1.88
N ALA A 385 41.15 -1.34 -0.76
CA ALA A 385 41.97 -1.34 0.45
C ALA A 385 42.13 -2.77 0.99
N ASN A 386 43.00 -2.96 1.99
CA ASN A 386 43.23 -4.25 2.66
C ASN A 386 43.46 -5.42 1.69
N GLN A 387 44.35 -5.23 0.70
CA GLN A 387 44.71 -6.26 -0.27
C GLN A 387 43.50 -6.84 -1.04
N GLY A 388 42.48 -6.02 -1.30
CA GLY A 388 41.28 -6.43 -2.07
C GLY A 388 40.09 -6.83 -1.20
N THR A 389 40.23 -6.86 0.13
CA THR A 389 39.15 -7.27 1.04
C THR A 389 38.27 -6.12 1.52
N ALA A 390 38.61 -4.87 1.19
CA ALA A 390 37.83 -3.69 1.56
C ALA A 390 37.78 -2.67 0.42
N GLU A 391 36.73 -1.86 0.44
CA GLU A 391 36.57 -0.68 -0.40
C GLU A 391 36.55 0.57 0.48
N LYS A 392 37.35 1.57 0.12
CA LYS A 392 37.37 2.87 0.79
C LYS A 392 36.60 3.88 -0.07
N TYR A 393 35.51 4.37 0.49
CA TYR A 393 34.68 5.44 -0.06
C TYR A 393 35.23 6.78 0.44
N HIS A 394 35.74 7.63 -0.45
CA HIS A 394 36.41 8.87 -0.08
C HIS A 394 35.43 10.05 -0.03
N GLY A 395 35.62 10.94 0.94
CA GLY A 395 34.92 12.23 0.98
C GLY A 395 33.41 12.13 1.17
N VAL A 396 32.92 11.14 1.92
CA VAL A 396 31.48 10.90 2.14
C VAL A 396 30.78 12.00 2.96
N ALA A 397 31.52 12.89 3.60
CA ALA A 397 30.98 14.07 4.29
C ALA A 397 32.03 15.17 4.45
N THR A 398 31.57 16.42 4.53
CA THR A 398 32.41 17.60 4.78
C THR A 398 32.38 17.97 6.27
N VAL A 399 33.54 17.93 6.93
CA VAL A 399 33.67 18.34 8.34
C VAL A 399 34.11 19.80 8.41
N SER A 400 33.32 20.67 9.04
CA SER A 400 33.59 22.11 9.13
C SER A 400 33.71 22.61 10.57
N ASN A 401 34.66 23.52 10.79
CA ASN A 401 34.87 24.26 12.05
C ASN A 401 35.09 25.74 11.72
N LEU A 402 34.06 26.55 11.92
CA LEU A 402 34.05 28.00 11.66
C LEU A 402 33.97 28.83 12.94
N PHE A 403 34.32 28.26 14.09
CA PHE A 403 34.32 29.04 15.34
C PHE A 403 35.31 30.21 15.24
N PRO A 404 34.96 31.39 15.77
CA PRO A 404 35.87 32.53 15.82
C PRO A 404 37.21 32.14 16.45
N SER A 405 38.31 32.58 15.83
CA SER A 405 39.69 32.29 16.26
C SER A 405 40.05 30.79 16.36
N GLY A 406 39.25 29.89 15.77
CA GLY A 406 39.50 28.45 15.80
C GLY A 406 39.28 27.82 17.18
N ASN A 407 38.50 28.44 18.06
CA ASN A 407 38.31 27.97 19.43
C ASN A 407 37.47 26.68 19.54
N GLY A 408 36.76 26.31 18.48
CA GLY A 408 36.01 25.05 18.42
C GLY A 408 36.95 23.85 18.44
N LYS A 409 36.80 22.98 19.43
CA LYS A 409 37.54 21.72 19.55
C LYS A 409 36.68 20.59 19.05
N ILE A 410 37.29 19.64 18.32
CA ILE A 410 36.57 18.43 17.93
C ILE A 410 36.14 17.67 19.20
N ASN A 411 34.87 17.33 19.23
CA ASN A 411 34.26 16.44 20.21
C ASN A 411 33.68 15.24 19.48
N MET A 412 33.90 14.07 20.08
CA MET A 412 33.29 12.83 19.64
C MET A 412 32.58 12.22 20.84
N CYS A 413 31.26 12.10 20.73
CA CYS A 413 30.41 11.67 21.82
C CYS A 413 29.39 10.62 21.35
N ILE A 414 28.72 9.96 22.29
CA ILE A 414 27.67 8.99 22.01
C ILE A 414 26.34 9.57 22.43
N PHE A 415 25.38 9.55 21.52
CA PHE A 415 23.97 9.78 21.82
C PHE A 415 23.27 8.44 21.97
N HIS A 416 22.82 8.14 23.19
CA HIS A 416 22.03 6.95 23.50
C HIS A 416 20.54 7.30 23.39
N CYS A 417 19.96 7.08 22.22
CA CYS A 417 18.61 7.53 21.90
C CYS A 417 17.58 6.42 22.10
N ARG A 418 16.55 6.69 22.88
CA ARG A 418 15.38 5.80 23.03
C ARG A 418 14.37 6.07 21.91
N PRO A 419 13.58 5.05 21.52
CA PRO A 419 12.55 5.24 20.51
C PRO A 419 11.48 6.24 20.97
N THR A 420 10.93 7.01 20.02
CA THR A 420 9.77 7.85 20.26
C THR A 420 8.51 7.00 20.41
N ASN A 421 7.62 7.42 21.31
CA ASN A 421 6.25 6.89 21.42
C ASN A 421 5.22 7.86 20.83
N GLU A 422 5.67 8.97 20.22
CA GLU A 422 4.83 10.00 19.62
C GLU A 422 4.93 9.89 18.09
N LEU A 423 3.97 9.20 17.48
CA LEU A 423 3.79 9.14 16.02
C LEU A 423 2.31 9.38 15.65
N PRO A 424 1.99 10.29 14.69
CA PRO A 424 2.91 11.20 13.99
C PRO A 424 3.66 12.12 14.97
N LEU A 425 4.94 12.38 14.68
CA LEU A 425 5.80 13.17 15.55
C LEU A 425 5.40 14.64 15.45
N THR A 426 5.16 15.32 16.56
CA THR A 426 4.99 16.78 16.55
C THR A 426 6.35 17.46 16.67
N VAL A 427 6.78 18.15 15.62
CA VAL A 427 7.96 19.03 15.66
C VAL A 427 7.59 20.29 16.42
N LYS A 428 8.21 20.48 17.58
CA LYS A 428 7.97 21.61 18.50
C LYS A 428 9.16 22.57 18.55
N LEU A 429 10.36 22.07 18.25
CA LEU A 429 11.60 22.81 18.27
C LEU A 429 12.53 22.35 17.15
N LEU A 430 13.47 23.22 16.79
CA LEU A 430 14.64 22.89 15.98
C LEU A 430 15.89 23.47 16.66
N GLU A 431 16.99 22.78 16.46
CA GLU A 431 18.32 23.19 16.91
C GLU A 431 19.29 23.35 15.74
N ARG A 432 20.35 24.13 15.90
CA ARG A 432 21.43 24.25 14.91
C ARG A 432 22.77 24.42 15.60
N HIS A 433 23.83 24.03 14.88
CA HIS A 433 25.22 24.34 15.23
C HIS A 433 25.75 25.45 14.31
N PRO A 434 25.85 26.71 14.76
CA PRO A 434 26.14 27.85 13.90
C PRO A 434 27.53 27.84 13.30
N TYR A 435 28.48 27.14 13.92
CA TYR A 435 29.90 27.14 13.56
C TYR A 435 30.47 25.75 13.27
N SER A 436 29.72 24.68 13.45
CA SER A 436 30.18 23.32 13.20
C SER A 436 29.25 22.57 12.26
N SER A 437 29.82 21.69 11.42
CA SER A 437 29.03 20.56 10.94
C SER A 437 28.78 19.60 12.10
N GLN A 438 27.73 18.79 12.02
CA GLN A 438 27.48 17.76 13.03
C GLN A 438 27.09 16.47 12.34
N ALA A 439 27.88 15.43 12.57
CA ALA A 439 27.64 14.11 12.01
C ALA A 439 27.07 13.17 13.06
N PHE A 440 26.04 12.40 12.69
CA PHE A 440 25.51 11.27 13.44
C PHE A 440 25.63 10.00 12.62
N ILE A 441 26.36 9.01 13.15
CA ILE A 441 26.56 7.70 12.54
C ILE A 441 25.92 6.64 13.44
N PRO A 442 24.89 5.91 12.97
CA PRO A 442 24.24 4.89 13.78
C PRO A 442 25.20 3.73 14.08
N LEU A 443 25.33 3.40 15.36
CA LEU A 443 26.02 2.20 15.83
C LEU A 443 24.99 1.09 16.01
N THR A 444 24.66 0.42 14.91
CA THR A 444 23.59 -0.58 14.89
C THR A 444 24.11 -2.01 15.10
N ASP A 445 23.31 -2.83 15.79
CA ASP A 445 23.46 -4.28 15.88
C ASP A 445 22.56 -5.03 14.88
N GLY A 446 21.93 -4.30 13.96
CA GLY A 446 20.97 -4.81 12.97
C GLY A 446 19.51 -4.83 13.45
N LYS A 447 19.21 -4.45 14.70
CA LYS A 447 17.82 -4.38 15.20
C LYS A 447 17.10 -3.10 14.80
N THR A 448 17.81 -1.99 14.73
CA THR A 448 17.24 -0.71 14.28
C THR A 448 17.08 -0.72 12.77
N ARG A 449 15.86 -0.50 12.26
CA ARG A 449 15.65 -0.39 10.80
C ARG A 449 15.89 1.02 10.30
N ALA A 450 15.39 2.01 11.02
CA ALA A 450 15.49 3.41 10.62
C ALA A 450 15.42 4.38 11.80
N TYR A 451 15.79 5.62 11.51
CA TYR A 451 15.63 6.79 12.36
C TYR A 451 15.17 7.98 11.52
N LEU A 452 14.60 8.99 12.17
CA LEU A 452 14.01 10.14 11.52
C LEU A 452 14.96 11.34 11.61
N VAL A 453 15.18 11.98 10.46
CA VAL A 453 16.01 13.17 10.28
C VAL A 453 15.12 14.30 9.80
N ILE A 454 14.97 15.36 10.58
CA ILE A 454 14.15 16.52 10.21
C ILE A 454 15.06 17.74 10.12
N VAL A 455 14.96 18.48 9.03
CA VAL A 455 15.86 19.59 8.71
C VAL A 455 15.11 20.78 8.09
N ALA A 456 15.64 21.97 8.30
CA ALA A 456 15.23 23.20 7.64
C ALA A 456 16.47 24.09 7.38
N LEU A 457 16.44 24.86 6.30
CA LEU A 457 17.47 25.85 6.01
C LEU A 457 17.34 27.06 6.94
N ASN A 458 18.44 27.81 7.08
CA ASN A 458 18.42 29.08 7.80
C ASN A 458 17.75 30.16 6.95
N GLY A 459 16.75 30.82 7.52
CA GLY A 459 16.04 31.95 6.95
C GLY A 459 16.83 33.25 7.02
N LYS A 460 16.32 34.27 6.31
CA LYS A 460 16.94 35.61 6.27
C LYS A 460 16.88 36.35 7.60
N ASP A 461 15.98 35.93 8.49
CA ASP A 461 15.80 36.44 9.84
C ASP A 461 16.60 35.66 10.89
N ASP A 462 17.51 34.79 10.44
CA ASP A 462 18.35 33.93 11.27
C ASP A 462 17.56 32.93 12.14
N LYS A 463 16.38 32.53 11.64
CA LYS A 463 15.52 31.48 12.21
C LYS A 463 15.29 30.36 11.17
N PRO A 464 14.69 29.21 11.52
CA PRO A 464 14.35 28.19 10.54
C PRO A 464 13.42 28.73 9.45
N ASP A 465 13.78 28.55 8.18
CA ASP A 465 12.86 28.74 7.07
C ASP A 465 11.93 27.52 6.98
N MET A 466 10.77 27.62 7.62
CA MET A 466 9.79 26.52 7.69
C MET A 466 9.27 26.08 6.31
N SER A 467 9.39 26.90 5.26
CA SER A 467 9.03 26.48 3.90
C SER A 467 9.99 25.43 3.32
N THR A 468 11.17 25.31 3.93
CA THR A 468 12.21 24.33 3.59
C THR A 468 12.23 23.13 4.53
N LEU A 469 11.26 23.02 5.45
CA LEU A 469 11.19 21.89 6.38
C LEU A 469 11.01 20.58 5.60
N LYS A 470 11.93 19.64 5.83
CA LYS A 470 11.90 18.29 5.26
C LYS A 470 12.14 17.26 6.36
N ALA A 471 11.52 16.10 6.19
CA ALA A 471 11.66 14.95 7.07
C ALA A 471 12.09 13.76 6.23
N PHE A 472 13.07 13.02 6.72
CA PHE A 472 13.66 11.88 6.04
C PHE A 472 13.74 10.67 6.95
N ILE A 473 13.41 9.51 6.42
CA ILE A 473 13.62 8.20 7.05
C ILE A 473 15.00 7.72 6.59
N ALA A 474 15.97 7.79 7.50
CA ALA A 474 17.32 7.29 7.30
C ALA A 474 17.39 5.83 7.74
N THR A 475 17.94 4.95 6.91
CA THR A 475 18.15 3.55 7.29
C THR A 475 19.29 3.43 8.30
N SER A 476 19.38 2.32 9.02
CA SER A 476 20.49 2.06 9.95
C SER A 476 21.86 1.89 9.29
N LYS A 477 21.94 1.91 7.96
CA LYS A 477 23.20 1.92 7.19
C LYS A 477 23.62 3.31 6.72
N GLN A 478 22.80 4.33 6.98
CA GLN A 478 23.08 5.71 6.60
C GLN A 478 23.40 6.50 7.86
N GLY A 479 24.56 7.15 7.89
CA GLY A 479 24.78 8.30 8.76
C GLY A 479 24.38 9.59 8.06
N ILE A 480 24.28 10.67 8.83
CA ILE A 480 24.04 12.02 8.30
C ILE A 480 25.10 12.97 8.83
N ASN A 481 25.41 14.01 8.05
CA ASN A 481 26.21 15.14 8.46
C ASN A 481 25.43 16.42 8.16
N TYR A 482 24.95 17.11 9.18
CA TYR A 482 24.35 18.43 9.03
C TYR A 482 25.42 19.43 8.63
N ARG A 483 25.14 20.25 7.61
CA ARG A 483 25.97 21.41 7.31
C ARG A 483 25.84 22.43 8.44
N GLN A 484 26.92 23.15 8.70
CA GLN A 484 26.92 24.31 9.58
C GLN A 484 25.70 25.22 9.36
N GLY A 485 25.05 25.60 10.46
CA GLY A 485 23.94 26.54 10.48
C GLY A 485 22.60 25.98 9.99
N VAL A 486 22.54 24.71 9.56
CA VAL A 486 21.28 24.04 9.22
C VAL A 486 20.51 23.69 10.49
N TRP A 487 19.24 24.07 10.49
CA TRP A 487 18.32 23.73 11.56
C TRP A 487 17.89 22.27 11.42
N HIS A 488 17.81 21.56 12.52
CA HIS A 488 17.42 20.16 12.57
C HIS A 488 16.70 19.84 13.87
N HIS A 489 15.88 18.79 13.86
CA HIS A 489 15.29 18.27 15.08
C HIS A 489 16.30 17.34 15.78
N PRO A 490 16.34 17.28 17.12
CA PRO A 490 17.12 16.29 17.84
C PRO A 490 16.83 14.86 17.36
N MET A 491 17.78 13.95 17.53
CA MET A 491 17.67 12.57 17.03
C MET A 491 16.40 11.85 17.48
N VAL A 492 15.61 11.37 16.51
CA VAL A 492 14.40 10.60 16.74
C VAL A 492 14.62 9.18 16.23
N VAL A 493 14.64 8.23 17.15
CA VAL A 493 14.70 6.81 16.81
C VAL A 493 13.28 6.23 16.80
N LEU A 494 13.00 5.32 15.87
CA LEU A 494 11.61 4.92 15.59
C LEU A 494 11.19 3.60 16.24
N GLU A 495 12.12 2.73 16.64
CA GLU A 495 11.76 1.37 17.08
C GLU A 495 12.59 0.87 18.26
N ASN A 496 13.91 0.86 18.09
CA ASN A 496 14.83 0.24 19.03
C ASN A 496 15.79 1.30 19.57
N THR A 497 16.18 1.18 20.83
CA THR A 497 17.21 2.05 21.39
C THR A 497 18.47 1.96 20.53
N THR A 498 19.00 3.11 20.11
CA THR A 498 20.10 3.19 19.15
C THR A 498 21.14 4.19 19.64
N ASP A 499 22.40 3.75 19.61
CA ASP A 499 23.53 4.62 19.86
C ASP A 499 23.97 5.28 18.55
N PHE A 500 24.28 6.57 18.60
CA PHE A 500 24.90 7.28 17.50
C PHE A 500 26.27 7.79 17.93
N ALA A 501 27.29 7.51 17.13
CA ALA A 501 28.53 8.26 17.20
C ALA A 501 28.28 9.65 16.62
N CYS A 502 28.49 10.68 17.45
CA CYS A 502 28.37 12.08 17.07
C CYS A 502 29.75 12.70 16.93
N ILE A 503 29.99 13.44 15.83
CA ILE A 503 31.20 14.23 15.61
C ILE A 503 30.78 15.68 15.41
N VAL A 504 31.29 16.58 16.26
CA VAL A 504 30.95 18.01 16.27
C VAL A 504 32.16 18.81 16.76
N HIS A 505 32.24 20.10 16.46
CA HIS A 505 33.16 21.03 17.12
C HIS A 505 32.41 21.85 18.15
N GLU A 506 33.00 22.02 19.33
CA GLU A 506 32.42 22.78 20.43
C GLU A 506 33.48 23.69 21.04
N SER A 507 33.08 24.91 21.35
CA SER A 507 33.83 25.93 22.08
C SER A 507 33.75 25.72 23.60
N GLY A 508 32.69 25.04 24.08
CA GLY A 508 32.33 24.95 25.50
C GLY A 508 31.45 26.12 25.96
N VAL A 509 31.02 27.00 25.06
CA VAL A 509 30.06 28.08 25.31
C VAL A 509 28.72 27.65 24.73
N PRO A 510 27.69 27.38 25.57
CA PRO A 510 26.44 26.78 25.11
C PRO A 510 25.79 27.49 23.91
N ASP A 511 25.71 28.83 23.94
CA ASP A 511 25.06 29.62 22.89
C ASP A 511 25.88 29.69 21.59
N ASP A 512 27.20 29.48 21.64
CA ASP A 512 28.03 29.37 20.43
C ASP A 512 27.94 27.95 19.84
N ASP A 513 27.74 26.96 20.71
CA ASP A 513 27.77 25.55 20.35
C ASP A 513 26.44 25.12 19.74
N CYS A 514 25.31 25.46 20.35
CA CYS A 514 23.97 25.06 19.88
C CYS A 514 22.94 26.18 20.10
N ASN A 515 22.16 26.49 19.06
CA ASN A 515 21.00 27.37 19.19
C ASN A 515 19.73 26.53 19.08
N VAL A 516 18.79 26.74 19.99
CA VAL A 516 17.49 26.05 20.00
C VAL A 516 16.37 27.09 19.88
N VAL A 517 15.39 26.82 19.04
CA VAL A 517 14.19 27.66 18.90
C VAL A 517 12.94 26.80 18.86
N ASP A 518 11.87 27.30 19.49
CA ASP A 518 10.54 26.75 19.30
C ASP A 518 10.03 27.12 17.90
N VAL A 519 9.30 26.21 17.28
CA VAL A 519 8.70 26.38 15.95
C VAL A 519 7.21 26.10 15.98
N GLU A 520 6.50 26.54 14.94
CA GLU A 520 5.10 26.18 14.76
C GLU A 520 4.96 24.65 14.70
N HIS A 521 3.99 24.12 15.47
CA HIS A 521 3.77 22.69 15.57
C HIS A 521 3.48 22.08 14.22
N THR A 522 4.41 21.27 13.73
CA THR A 522 4.26 20.56 12.47
C THR A 522 4.21 19.06 12.74
N LEU A 523 3.12 18.40 12.31
CA LEU A 523 3.02 16.95 12.39
C LEU A 523 3.88 16.31 11.31
N VAL A 524 4.73 15.37 11.69
CA VAL A 524 5.54 14.56 10.78
C VAL A 524 5.00 13.13 10.81
N HIS A 525 4.35 12.75 9.71
CA HIS A 525 3.99 11.38 9.46
C HIS A 525 5.23 10.59 9.09
N VAL A 526 5.42 9.44 9.73
CA VAL A 526 6.55 8.54 9.49
C VAL A 526 5.99 7.23 8.96
N PRO A 527 5.80 7.11 7.64
CA PRO A 527 5.11 5.95 7.11
C PRO A 527 5.85 4.64 7.38
N GLY A 528 5.13 3.64 7.85
CA GLY A 528 5.70 2.33 8.22
C GLY A 528 6.15 2.15 9.67
N PHE A 529 6.04 3.22 10.45
CA PHE A 529 6.44 3.23 11.86
C PHE A 529 5.30 3.62 12.80
N GLN A 530 4.10 3.93 12.27
CA GLN A 530 2.93 4.20 13.10
C GLN A 530 2.47 2.93 13.83
N GLU A 531 2.12 3.06 15.11
CA GLU A 531 1.39 2.03 15.84
C GLU A 531 0.00 1.84 15.22
N GLU A 532 -0.46 0.59 15.24
CA GLU A 532 -1.72 0.10 14.65
C GLU A 532 -2.98 0.87 15.09
#